data_AF-A0A952AHD9-F1
#
_entry.id   AF-A0A952AHD9-F1
#
_cell.length_a   1.000
_cell.length_b   1.000
_cell.length_c   1.000
_cell.angle_alpha   90.00
_cell.angle_beta   90.00
_cell.angle_gamma   90.00
#
_symmetry.space_group_name_H-M   'P 1'
#
loop_
_entity.id
_entity.type
_entity.pdbx_description
1 polymer ?
#
loop_
_entity_poly.entity_id
_entity_poly.type
_entity_poly.pdbx_seq_one_letter_code
_entity_poly.pdbx_strand_id
1 'polypeptide(L)' 'MIAEIAELYPEVVKFLVQEYGFHCVGCFASQFESLEQGAWVHGIIDSDFDEMLKKINEIAANENG' A
#
# COMPACT_ATOMS: atom_id res chain seq x y z
N MET A 1 7.37 2.78 -5.50
CA MET A 1 7.51 3.34 -4.13
C MET A 1 6.14 3.56 -3.52
N ILE A 2 6.00 3.63 -2.19
CA ILE A 2 4.70 3.92 -1.54
C ILE A 2 4.14 5.27 -2.02
N ALA A 3 5.01 6.26 -2.18
CA ALA A 3 4.65 7.56 -2.75
C ALA A 3 3.99 7.47 -4.14
N GLU A 4 4.54 6.66 -5.05
CA GLU A 4 4.00 6.49 -6.41
C GLU A 4 2.62 5.82 -6.38
N ILE A 5 2.40 4.86 -5.47
CA ILE A 5 1.08 4.25 -5.27
C ILE A 5 0.09 5.33 -4.83
N ALA A 6 0.51 6.25 -3.96
CA ALA A 6 -0.35 7.32 -3.48
C ALA A 6 -0.72 8.36 -4.55
N GLU A 7 0.16 8.59 -5.50
CA GLU A 7 -0.11 9.50 -6.63
C GLU A 7 -1.00 8.86 -7.70
N LEU A 8 -0.82 7.57 -7.97
CA LEU A 8 -1.48 6.87 -9.07
C LEU A 8 -2.79 6.18 -8.67
N TYR A 9 -2.90 5.73 -7.42
CA TYR A 9 -3.98 4.86 -6.95
C TYR A 9 -4.54 5.33 -5.59
N PRO A 10 -5.31 6.43 -5.55
CA PRO A 10 -5.83 6.99 -4.31
C PRO A 10 -6.75 6.03 -3.53
N GLU A 11 -7.53 5.15 -4.19
CA GLU A 11 -8.32 4.16 -3.44
C GLU A 11 -7.45 3.05 -2.85
N VAL A 12 -6.29 2.73 -3.44
CA VAL A 12 -5.30 1.83 -2.80
C VAL A 12 -4.78 2.43 -1.51
N VAL A 13 -4.51 3.74 -1.48
CA VAL A 13 -4.08 4.41 -0.24
C VAL A 13 -5.13 4.30 0.85
N LYS A 14 -6.38 4.56 0.50
CA LYS A 14 -7.50 4.48 1.44
C LYS A 14 -7.64 3.08 2.03
N PHE A 15 -7.52 2.05 1.19
CA PHE A 15 -7.48 0.65 1.62
C PHE A 15 -6.30 0.37 2.56
N LEU A 16 -5.09 0.80 2.22
CA LEU A 16 -3.90 0.64 3.06
C LEU A 16 -4.06 1.31 4.44
N VAL A 17 -4.65 2.51 4.48
CA VAL A 17 -4.92 3.23 5.73
C VAL A 17 -5.99 2.52 6.57
N GLN A 18 -7.09 2.10 5.95
CA GLN A 18 -8.25 1.51 6.64
C GLN A 18 -7.99 0.09 7.14
N GLU A 19 -7.35 -0.74 6.32
CA GLU A 19 -7.20 -2.18 6.59
C GLU A 19 -5.86 -2.53 7.23
N TYR A 20 -4.80 -1.76 6.94
CA TYR A 20 -3.43 -2.07 7.39
C TYR A 20 -2.77 -0.96 8.22
N GLY A 21 -3.48 0.17 8.44
CA GLY A 21 -3.03 1.23 9.33
C GLY A 21 -1.86 2.08 8.81
N PHE A 22 -1.65 2.12 7.49
CA PHE A 22 -0.59 2.86 6.80
C PHE A 22 -0.80 4.40 6.81
N HIS A 23 -1.06 4.99 7.97
CA HIS A 23 -1.29 6.44 8.14
C HIS A 23 -0.09 7.29 7.70
N CYS A 24 1.10 6.68 7.63
CA CYS A 24 2.34 7.34 7.23
C CYS A 24 2.53 7.45 5.71
N VAL A 25 1.59 7.01 4.87
CA VAL A 25 1.72 7.05 3.39
C VAL A 25 2.02 8.45 2.85
N GLY A 26 1.58 9.51 3.52
CA GLY A 26 1.87 10.91 3.17
C GLY A 26 3.15 11.51 3.80
N CYS A 27 3.93 10.73 4.55
CA CYS A 27 5.16 11.19 5.19
C CYS A 27 6.32 11.25 4.18
N PHE A 28 7.30 12.13 4.41
CA PHE A 28 8.52 12.21 3.58
C PHE A 28 9.25 10.86 3.44
N ALA A 29 9.16 9.99 4.44
CA ALA A 29 9.76 8.65 4.39
C ALA A 29 9.19 7.76 3.28
N SER A 30 7.90 7.92 2.92
CA SER A 30 7.23 7.08 1.91
C SER A 30 7.78 7.26 0.48
N GLN A 31 8.53 8.34 0.25
CA GLN A 31 9.26 8.61 -0.99
C GLN A 31 10.43 7.63 -1.19
N PHE A 32 10.97 7.09 -0.09
CA PHE A 32 12.15 6.22 -0.08
C PHE A 32 11.85 4.80 0.41
N GLU A 33 10.58 4.50 0.71
CA GLU A 33 10.14 3.21 1.21
C GLU A 33 9.37 2.43 0.13
N SER A 34 9.69 1.14 -0.02
CA SER A 34 8.88 0.23 -0.83
C SER A 34 7.64 -0.21 -0.04
N LEU A 35 6.58 -0.62 -0.74
CA LEU A 35 5.38 -1.13 -0.08
C LEU A 35 5.68 -2.32 0.84
N GLU A 36 6.58 -3.20 0.42
CA GLU A 36 7.04 -4.35 1.19
C GLU A 36 7.76 -3.94 2.48
N GLN A 37 8.68 -2.98 2.40
CA GLN A 37 9.40 -2.48 3.58
C GLN A 37 8.45 -1.83 4.58
N GLY A 38 7.49 -1.02 4.11
CA GLY A 38 6.46 -0.45 4.97
C GLY A 38 5.57 -1.53 5.60
N ALA A 39 5.22 -2.58 4.85
CA ALA A 39 4.43 -3.71 5.33
C ALA A 39 5.12 -4.46 6.48
N TRP A 40 6.43 -4.65 6.39
CA TRP A 40 7.20 -5.31 7.43
C TRP A 40 7.21 -4.55 8.75
N VAL A 41 7.24 -3.22 8.73
CA VAL A 41 7.14 -2.38 9.93
C VAL A 41 5.79 -2.57 10.62
N HIS A 42 4.76 -2.90 9.85
CA HIS A 42 3.41 -3.18 10.32
C HIS A 42 3.17 -4.67 10.62
N GLY A 43 4.21 -5.52 10.55
CA GLY A 43 4.14 -6.95 10.84
C GLY A 43 3.48 -7.79 9.75
N ILE A 44 3.33 -7.25 8.54
CA ILE A 44 2.73 -7.93 7.38
C ILE A 44 3.87 -8.50 6.55
N ILE A 45 4.07 -9.81 6.65
CA ILE A 45 5.18 -10.56 6.02
C ILE A 45 4.65 -11.84 5.37
N ASP A 46 5.49 -12.50 4.57
CA ASP A 46 5.20 -13.78 3.93
C ASP A 46 3.83 -13.79 3.21
N SER A 47 2.97 -14.78 3.52
CA SER A 47 1.67 -14.94 2.87
C SER A 47 0.71 -13.77 3.13
N ASP A 48 0.84 -13.06 4.25
CA ASP A 48 -0.01 -11.90 4.54
C ASP A 48 0.30 -10.75 3.58
N PHE A 49 1.58 -10.61 3.20
CA PHE A 49 1.99 -9.64 2.19
C PHE A 49 1.48 -10.03 0.79
N ASP A 50 1.49 -11.32 0.45
CA ASP A 50 0.93 -11.81 -0.82
C ASP A 50 -0.58 -11.52 -0.92
N GLU A 51 -1.34 -11.76 0.15
CA GLU A 51 -2.76 -11.44 0.21
C GLU A 51 -3.03 -9.94 0.11
N MET A 52 -2.21 -9.11 0.77
CA MET A 52 -2.29 -7.67 0.65
C MET A 52 -2.04 -7.21 -0.78
N LEU A 53 -0.97 -7.69 -1.42
CA LEU A 53 -0.65 -7.36 -2.82
C LEU A 53 -1.76 -7.77 -3.78
N LYS A 54 -2.38 -8.94 -3.58
CA LYS A 54 -3.50 -9.38 -4.40
C LYS A 54 -4.67 -8.40 -4.33
N LYS A 55 -5.09 -7.99 -3.13
CA LYS A 55 -6.18 -7.01 -2.95
C LYS A 55 -5.83 -5.65 -3.54
N ILE A 56 -4.59 -5.20 -3.39
CA ILE A 56 -4.10 -3.95 -4.00
C ILE A 56 -4.23 -4.00 -5.52
N ASN A 57 -3.80 -5.10 -6.15
CA ASN A 57 -3.88 -5.26 -7.60
C ASN A 57 -5.33 -5.29 -8.08
N GLU A 58 -6.24 -5.92 -7.34
CA GLU A 58 -7.67 -5.92 -7.65
C GLU A 58 -8.26 -4.51 -7.60
N ILE A 59 -7.92 -3.71 -6.57
CA ILE A 59 -8.37 -2.32 -6.46
C ILE A 59 -7.80 -1.47 -7.60
N ALA A 60 -6.49 -1.53 -7.84
CA ALA A 60 -5.82 -0.77 -8.89
C ALA A 60 -6.34 -1.09 -10.31
N ALA A 61 -6.71 -2.34 -10.57
CA ALA A 61 -7.32 -2.74 -11.83
C ALA A 61 -8.73 -2.17 -12.00
N ASN A 62 -9.50 -2.04 -10.92
CA ASN A 62 -10.87 -1.51 -10.94
C ASN A 62 -10.93 0.02 -11.02
N GLU A 63 -9.89 0.74 -10.58
CA GLU A 63 -9.80 2.21 -10.75
C GLU A 63 -9.56 2.64 -12.21
N ASN A 64 -9.08 1.74 -13.06
CA ASN A 64 -8.78 2.01 -14.48
C ASN A 64 -9.87 1.49 -15.43
N GLY A 65 -11.05 1.15 -14.91
CA GLY A 65 -12.22 0.62 -15.65
C GLY A 65 -13.28 1.66 -15.97
#